data_AF-A0A151QLY7-F1
#
_entry.id   AF-A0A151QLY7-F1
#
_cell.length_a   1.000
_cell.length_b   1.000
_cell.length_c   1.000
_cell.angle_alpha   90.00
_cell.angle_beta   90.00
_cell.angle_gamma   90.00
#
_symmetry.space_group_name_H-M   'P 1'
#
loop_
_entity.id
_entity.type
_entity.pdbx_description
1 polymer ?
#
loop_
_entity_poly.entity_id
_entity_poly.type
_entity_poly.pdbx_seq_one_letter_code
_entity_poly.pdbx_strand_id
1 'polypeptide(L)'
;MVAVSGAVCASTLARNGVSVTLFESARGPGGRMSQRREKTEDGTELHFDHGAPFFSVSKFEVLRLVQEWESRGFLAEWKEKFGSFDFHTLKFNNIEQVD
;
A
#
# COMPACT_ATOMS: atom_id res chain seq x y z
N MET A 1 16.12 -1.87 4.02
CA MET A 1 14.70 -1.56 3.84
C MET A 1 13.93 -2.82 3.47
N VAL A 2 13.14 -3.35 4.40
CA VAL A 2 12.19 -4.45 4.20
C VAL A 2 10.91 -3.85 3.61
N ALA A 3 10.96 -3.57 2.31
CA ALA A 3 9.80 -3.22 1.50
C ALA A 3 9.13 -4.49 0.95
N VAL A 4 8.04 -4.33 0.19
CA VAL A 4 7.27 -5.44 -0.42
C VAL A 4 8.15 -6.46 -1.13
N SER A 5 9.15 -6.01 -1.90
CA SER A 5 10.05 -6.90 -2.63
C SER A 5 10.90 -7.78 -1.72
N GLY A 6 11.43 -7.21 -0.63
CA GLY A 6 12.18 -7.95 0.38
C GLY A 6 11.32 -8.98 1.11
N ALA A 7 10.10 -8.60 1.48
CA ALA A 7 9.14 -9.51 2.11
C ALA A 7 8.74 -10.67 1.18
N VAL A 8 8.48 -10.39 -0.10
CA VAL A 8 8.15 -11.42 -1.11
C VAL A 8 9.32 -12.38 -1.33
N CYS A 9 10.55 -11.85 -1.46
CA CYS A 9 11.76 -12.66 -1.62
C CYS A 9 11.97 -13.59 -0.39
N ALA A 10 11.93 -13.02 0.82
CA ALA A 10 12.08 -13.76 2.06
C ALA A 10 10.99 -14.82 2.25
N SER A 11 9.73 -14.47 1.97
CA SER A 11 8.62 -15.42 2.03
C SER A 11 8.80 -16.57 1.05
N THR A 12 9.26 -16.28 -0.17
CA THR A 12 9.51 -17.29 -1.19
C THR A 12 10.63 -18.24 -0.76
N LEU A 13 11.76 -17.71 -0.26
CA LEU A 13 12.87 -18.52 0.23
C LEU A 13 12.47 -19.37 1.44
N ALA A 14 11.78 -18.79 2.42
CA ALA A 14 11.30 -19.50 3.61
C ALA A 14 10.33 -20.64 3.27
N ARG A 15 9.42 -20.42 2.31
CA ARG A 15 8.50 -21.47 1.80
C ARG A 15 9.23 -22.63 1.12
N ASN A 16 10.46 -22.42 0.65
CA ASN A 16 11.33 -23.45 0.10
C ASN A 16 12.34 -24.02 1.13
N GLY A 17 12.10 -23.79 2.43
CA GLY A 17 12.90 -24.37 3.51
C GLY A 17 14.22 -23.66 3.81
N VAL A 18 14.46 -22.50 3.19
CA VAL A 18 15.67 -21.70 3.45
C VAL A 18 15.44 -20.84 4.69
N SER A 19 16.35 -20.89 5.66
CA SER A 19 16.32 -19.97 6.81
C SER A 19 16.64 -18.55 6.36
N VAL A 20 15.79 -17.59 6.71
CA VAL A 20 15.92 -16.18 6.30
C VAL A 20 15.96 -15.27 7.53
N THR A 21 16.86 -14.30 7.52
CA THR A 21 16.89 -13.21 8.49
C THR A 21 16.77 -11.88 7.74
N LEU A 22 15.82 -11.04 8.15
CA LEU A 22 15.57 -9.73 7.56
C LEU A 22 16.13 -8.63 8.45
N PHE A 23 16.76 -7.62 7.84
CA PHE A 23 17.29 -6.44 8.52
C PHE A 23 16.64 -5.17 7.98
N GLU A 24 16.15 -4.33 8.89
CA GLU A 24 15.54 -3.03 8.60
C GLU A 24 16.15 -1.97 9.51
N SER A 25 16.56 -0.85 8.94
CA SER A 25 17.07 0.32 9.68
C SER A 25 15.93 1.18 10.24
N ALA A 26 14.75 1.10 9.64
CA ALA A 26 13.54 1.73 10.17
C ALA A 26 13.00 1.01 11.42
N ARG A 27 12.07 1.66 12.13
CA ARG A 27 11.44 1.10 13.34
C ARG A 27 10.50 -0.08 13.07
N GLY A 28 10.16 -0.34 11.82
CA GLY A 28 9.28 -1.42 11.41
C GLY A 28 9.35 -1.67 9.89
N PRO A 29 8.83 -2.82 9.43
CA PRO A 29 8.81 -3.17 8.02
C PRO A 29 7.77 -2.35 7.24
N GLY A 30 7.79 -2.47 5.91
CA GLY A 30 6.79 -1.88 5.00
C GLY A 30 7.39 -0.88 4.03
N GLY A 31 8.42 -0.16 4.45
CA GLY A 31 9.13 0.77 3.58
C GLY A 31 8.23 1.87 3.01
N ARG A 32 8.14 2.02 1.68
CA ARG A 32 7.26 3.03 1.05
C ARG A 32 5.76 2.72 1.21
N MET A 33 5.41 1.54 1.72
CA MET A 33 4.03 1.16 2.04
C MET A 33 3.73 1.21 3.55
N SER A 34 4.61 1.83 4.36
CA SER A 34 4.37 1.95 5.80
C SER A 34 3.38 3.10 6.09
N GLN A 35 2.46 2.86 7.02
CA GLN A 35 1.60 3.90 7.58
C GLN A 35 2.32 4.71 8.66
N ARG A 36 2.26 6.04 8.53
CA ARG A 36 2.65 6.96 9.61
C ARG A 36 1.49 7.10 10.58
N ARG A 37 1.79 7.00 11.87
CA ARG A 37 0.81 7.15 12.96
C ARG A 37 1.06 8.46 13.68
N GLU A 38 0.00 9.22 13.91
CA GLU A 38 0.01 10.47 14.68
C GLU A 38 -1.09 10.41 15.74
N LYS A 39 -0.87 11.09 16.86
CA LYS A 39 -1.88 11.23 17.92
C LYS A 39 -2.34 12.66 17.99
N THR A 40 -3.65 12.86 17.97
CA THR A 40 -4.29 14.15 18.21
C THR A 40 -4.30 14.48 19.70
N GLU A 41 -4.63 15.73 20.05
CA GLU A 41 -4.67 16.20 21.45
C GLU A 41 -5.69 15.43 22.31
N ASP A 42 -6.79 14.98 21.71
CA ASP A 42 -7.81 14.14 22.35
C ASP A 42 -7.42 12.65 22.41
N GLY A 43 -6.23 12.28 21.92
CA GLY A 43 -5.69 10.93 21.99
C GLY A 43 -6.11 10.00 20.84
N THR A 44 -6.89 10.49 19.87
CA THR A 44 -7.25 9.72 18.67
C THR A 44 -5.99 9.40 17.84
N GLU A 45 -5.85 8.16 17.38
CA GLU A 45 -4.74 7.75 16.51
C GLU A 45 -5.16 7.90 15.04
N LEU A 46 -4.38 8.67 14.29
CA LEU A 46 -4.56 8.91 12.86
C LEU A 46 -3.48 8.15 12.08
N HIS A 47 -3.87 7.62 10.92
CA HIS A 47 -3.01 6.83 10.06
C HIS A 47 -2.88 7.48 8.68
N PHE A 48 -1.65 7.61 8.19
CA PHE A 48 -1.36 8.29 6.93
C PHE A 48 -0.43 7.46 6.03
N ASP A 49 -0.89 7.19 4.81
CA ASP A 49 -0.13 6.52 3.76
C ASP A 49 0.58 7.54 2.86
N HIS A 50 1.72 8.05 3.32
CA HIS A 50 2.49 9.07 2.58
C HIS A 50 3.26 8.54 1.36
N GLY A 51 3.56 7.24 1.33
CA GLY A 51 4.39 6.66 0.27
C GLY A 51 3.57 6.11 -0.88
N ALA A 52 2.90 4.98 -0.66
CA ALA A 52 2.04 4.32 -1.63
C ALA A 52 0.60 4.29 -1.10
N PRO A 53 -0.24 5.28 -1.45
CA PRO A 53 -1.61 5.35 -0.96
C PRO A 53 -2.52 4.28 -1.60
N PHE A 54 -2.18 3.86 -2.82
CA PHE A 54 -2.83 2.75 -3.52
C PHE A 54 -1.91 2.10 -4.53
N PHE A 55 -2.34 0.97 -5.07
CA PHE A 55 -1.69 0.31 -6.19
C PHE A 55 -2.76 -0.27 -7.12
N SER A 56 -2.41 -0.38 -8.40
CA SER A 56 -3.21 -1.11 -9.40
C SER A 56 -2.57 -2.46 -9.69
N VAL A 57 -3.39 -3.41 -10.16
CA VAL A 57 -2.96 -4.76 -10.50
C VAL A 57 -3.24 -5.01 -11.97
N SER A 58 -2.20 -5.30 -12.76
CA SER A 58 -2.32 -5.64 -14.18
C SER A 58 -1.92 -7.07 -14.52
N LYS A 59 -1.28 -7.77 -13.57
CA LYS A 59 -0.76 -9.13 -13.77
C LYS A 59 -1.63 -10.16 -13.07
N PHE A 60 -2.03 -11.21 -13.79
CA PHE A 60 -2.95 -12.24 -13.29
C PHE A 60 -2.38 -12.98 -12.07
N GLU A 61 -1.07 -13.23 -12.05
CA GLU A 61 -0.40 -13.88 -10.92
C GLU A 61 -0.48 -13.05 -9.62
N VAL A 62 -0.52 -11.72 -9.73
CA VAL A 62 -0.67 -10.81 -8.59
C VAL A 62 -2.15 -10.69 -8.19
N LEU A 63 -3.06 -10.76 -9.16
CA LEU A 63 -4.50 -10.66 -8.90
C LEU A 63 -4.99 -11.76 -7.94
N ARG A 64 -4.54 -13.00 -8.12
CA ARG A 64 -4.90 -14.10 -7.21
C ARG A 64 -4.46 -13.83 -5.77
N LEU A 65 -3.26 -13.26 -5.59
CA LEU A 65 -2.75 -12.91 -4.26
C LEU A 65 -3.57 -11.78 -3.63
N VAL A 66 -3.94 -10.78 -4.42
CA VAL A 66 -4.77 -9.66 -3.97
C VAL A 66 -6.17 -10.13 -3.57
N GLN A 67 -6.79 -11.02 -4.35
CA GLN A 67 -8.08 -11.63 -4.00
C GLN A 67 -8.01 -12.45 -2.70
N GLU A 68 -6.91 -13.19 -2.48
CA GLU A 68 -6.69 -13.88 -1.22
C GLU A 68 -6.61 -12.88 -0.06
N TRP A 69 -5.82 -11.82 -0.20
CA TRP A 69 -5.67 -10.77 0.82
C TRP A 69 -6.95 -10.01 1.09
N GLU A 70 -7.74 -9.70 0.06
CA GLU A 70 -9.06 -9.09 0.19
C GLU A 70 -10.04 -10.01 0.92
N SER A 71 -10.09 -11.30 0.58
CA SER A 71 -10.94 -12.28 1.29
C SER A 71 -10.59 -12.44 2.77
N ARG A 72 -9.35 -12.09 3.14
CA ARG A 72 -8.83 -12.11 4.51
C ARG A 72 -8.96 -10.76 5.21
N GLY A 73 -9.48 -9.74 4.53
CA GLY A 73 -9.68 -8.40 5.06
C GLY A 73 -8.41 -7.56 5.21
N PHE A 74 -7.32 -7.92 4.51
CA PHE A 74 -6.09 -7.12 4.52
C PHE A 74 -6.11 -5.97 3.51
N LEU A 75 -6.95 -6.07 2.49
CA LEU A 75 -7.11 -5.08 1.43
C LEU A 75 -8.60 -4.87 1.18
N ALA A 76 -8.91 -3.72 0.59
CA ALA A 76 -10.20 -3.41 0.00
C ALA A 76 -9.97 -2.60 -1.28
N GLU A 77 -10.86 -2.76 -2.26
CA GLU A 77 -10.89 -1.90 -3.43
C GLU A 77 -11.16 -0.44 -3.03
N TRP A 78 -10.36 0.48 -3.58
CA TRP A 78 -10.55 1.90 -3.36
C TRP A 78 -11.58 2.46 -4.34
N LYS A 79 -12.78 2.75 -3.84
CA LYS A 79 -13.96 3.22 -4.61
C LYS A 79 -14.17 4.73 -4.57
N GLU A 80 -13.12 5.53 -4.36
CA GLU A 80 -13.28 6.99 -4.33
C GLU A 80 -13.11 7.60 -5.71
N LYS A 81 -13.54 8.85 -5.79
CA LYS A 81 -13.51 9.65 -6.99
C LYS A 81 -12.15 10.33 -7.15
N PHE A 82 -11.59 10.28 -8.36
CA PHE A 82 -10.36 10.98 -8.69
C PHE A 82 -10.67 12.35 -9.27
N GLY A 83 -10.05 13.40 -8.71
CA GLY A 83 -10.05 14.74 -9.27
C GLY A 83 -8.71 15.06 -9.90
N SER A 84 -8.71 15.91 -10.93
CA SER A 84 -7.48 16.52 -11.43
C SER A 84 -7.61 18.04 -11.50
N PHE A 85 -6.52 18.72 -11.17
CA PHE A 85 -6.42 20.18 -11.20
C PHE A 85 -5.37 20.55 -12.25
N ASP A 86 -5.76 21.38 -13.21
CA ASP A 86 -4.86 21.92 -14.21
C ASP A 86 -4.32 23.28 -13.74
N PHE A 87 -3.01 23.32 -13.47
CA PHE A 87 -2.32 24.52 -13.02
C PHE A 87 -2.27 25.62 -14.09
N HIS A 88 -2.29 25.27 -15.38
CA HIS A 88 -2.22 26.28 -16.45
C HIS A 88 -3.55 27.03 -16.62
N THR A 89 -4.67 26.32 -16.48
CA THR A 89 -6.01 26.92 -16.60
C THR A 89 -6.61 27.34 -15.26
N LEU A 90 -5.97 26.95 -14.14
CA LEU A 90 -6.44 27.15 -12.76
C LEU A 90 -7.85 26.57 -12.53
N LYS A 91 -8.15 25.43 -13.16
CA LYS A 91 -9.46 24.77 -13.10
C LYS A 91 -9.33 23.31 -12.69
N PHE A 92 -10.36 22.83 -11.99
CA PHE A 92 -10.56 21.39 -11.83
C PHE A 92 -11.15 20.83 -13.13
N ASN A 93 -10.60 19.71 -13.60
CA ASN A 93 -11.25 18.91 -14.61
C ASN A 93 -12.41 18.15 -13.97
N ASN A 94 -13.36 17.71 -14.80
CA ASN A 94 -14.46 16.88 -14.33
C ASN A 94 -13.91 15.63 -13.63
N ILE A 95 -14.55 15.27 -12.52
CA ILE A 95 -14.21 14.11 -11.71
C ILE A 95 -14.58 12.86 -12.52
N GLU A 96 -13.58 12.06 -12.89
CA GLU A 96 -13.82 10.76 -13.51
C GLU A 96 -14.19 9.76 -12.41
N GLN A 97 -15.32 9.07 -12.61
CA GLN A 97 -15.68 7.91 -11.83
C GLN A 97 -14.97 6.72 -12.47
N VAL A 98 -14.03 6.13 -11.76
CA VAL A 98 -13.44 4.85 -12.16
C VAL A 98 -14.44 3.77 -11.72
N ASP A 99 -15.05 3.09 -12.69
CA ASP A 99 -15.98 1.97 -12.48
C ASP A 99 -15.28 0.75 -11.87
#